data_AF-A0AAD5KJU6-F1
#
_entry.id   AF-A0AAD5KJU6-F1
#
_cell.length_a   1.000
_cell.length_b   1.000
_cell.length_c   1.000
_cell.angle_alpha   90.00
_cell.angle_beta   90.00
_cell.angle_gamma   90.00
#
_symmetry.space_group_name_H-M   'P 1'
#
loop_
_entity.id
_entity.type
_entity.pdbx_description
1 polymer ?
#
loop_
_entity_poly.entity_id
_entity_poly.type
_entity_poly.pdbx_seq_one_letter_code
_entity_poly.pdbx_strand_id
1 'polypeptide(L)'
;MALLTTGTTTGLVIDCGNLETTVLPVRRALSQRLESLLLNHGRFIPPSHLQLSLAPQNPVPQSVLTPSLLENLKATVLFCSPLMMDKREVQSDPIAGYKNFSSATDVYYPVVLEDGTKATLLIPGWIRERAAEVLFEGDEEDEPSIIHCILNAILRVQSDLRRPLMSSLLLNGGTSLIPGFQSRLKQELLRVMRDPTKFEKKRYASLLRLQNSVRFIDSPEDNKGAGRIFMNNVRGWIGGSLMGSLKLSGEELAREKYKGVVTDWSINHWTVTPPSGTSSSNNSEMTASSPT
;
A
#
# COMPACT_ATOMS: atom_id res chain seq x y z
N MET A 1 -1.62 -7.94 -12.85
CA MET A 1 -3.05 -8.30 -12.99
C MET A 1 -3.98 -7.10 -12.79
N ALA A 2 -3.85 -6.30 -11.72
CA ALA A 2 -4.74 -5.15 -11.48
C ALA A 2 -4.87 -4.17 -12.67
N LEU A 3 -3.78 -3.94 -13.43
CA LEU A 3 -3.80 -3.06 -14.61
C LEU A 3 -4.76 -3.50 -15.71
N LEU A 4 -4.99 -4.81 -15.87
CA LEU A 4 -5.93 -5.35 -16.87
C LEU A 4 -7.35 -4.85 -16.67
N THR A 5 -7.72 -4.50 -15.44
CA THR A 5 -9.05 -3.94 -15.11
C THR A 5 -9.30 -2.58 -15.75
N THR A 6 -8.23 -1.90 -16.19
CA THR A 6 -8.30 -0.61 -16.88
C THR A 6 -8.20 -0.73 -18.41
N GLY A 7 -8.02 -1.95 -18.94
CA GLY A 7 -7.80 -2.17 -20.37
C GLY A 7 -6.47 -1.65 -20.90
N THR A 8 -5.57 -1.21 -20.02
CA THR A 8 -4.22 -0.73 -20.39
C THR A 8 -3.18 -1.82 -20.14
N THR A 9 -2.11 -1.81 -20.95
CA THR A 9 -0.96 -2.70 -20.79
C THR A 9 0.21 -2.04 -20.09
N THR A 10 0.19 -0.71 -19.95
CA THR A 10 1.27 0.09 -19.36
C THR A 10 0.73 1.03 -18.28
N GLY A 11 1.37 1.00 -17.11
CA GLY A 11 0.99 1.84 -15.97
C GLY A 11 1.76 1.45 -14.73
N LEU A 12 1.87 2.39 -13.79
CA LEU A 12 2.47 2.15 -12.49
C LEU A 12 1.37 1.79 -11.49
N VAL A 13 1.41 0.55 -11.00
CA VAL A 13 0.48 0.06 -9.98
C VAL A 13 1.06 0.35 -8.59
N ILE A 14 0.29 1.07 -7.78
CA ILE A 14 0.61 1.40 -6.39
C ILE A 14 -0.28 0.52 -5.52
N ASP A 15 0.28 -0.55 -4.98
CA ASP A 15 -0.46 -1.53 -4.19
C ASP A 15 -0.39 -1.25 -2.69
N CYS A 16 -1.48 -0.70 -2.14
CA CYS A 16 -1.65 -0.37 -0.74
C CYS A 16 -2.37 -1.51 0.02
N GLY A 17 -1.72 -2.67 0.11
CA GLY A 17 -2.20 -3.88 0.79
C GLY A 17 -2.15 -3.86 2.32
N ASN A 18 -2.53 -5.01 2.91
CA ASN A 18 -2.66 -5.21 4.35
C ASN A 18 -1.37 -5.73 5.00
N LEU A 19 -0.81 -6.85 4.56
CA LEU A 19 0.44 -7.37 5.15
C LEU A 19 1.68 -6.70 4.55
N GLU A 20 1.59 -6.34 3.28
CA GLU A 20 2.64 -5.71 2.51
C GLU A 20 2.00 -4.65 1.62
N THR A 21 2.65 -3.50 1.50
CA THR A 21 2.72 -2.86 0.20
C THR A 21 4.07 -3.23 -0.37
N THR A 22 4.18 -3.41 -1.68
CA THR A 22 5.44 -3.77 -2.35
C THR A 22 6.58 -2.78 -2.06
N VAL A 23 6.31 -1.71 -1.31
CA VAL A 23 7.28 -0.67 -0.95
C VAL A 23 7.26 -0.26 0.54
N LEU A 24 6.33 -0.74 1.40
CA LEU A 24 6.19 -0.32 2.82
C LEU A 24 5.25 -1.25 3.64
N PRO A 25 5.54 -1.58 4.92
CA PRO A 25 4.59 -2.27 5.80
C PRO A 25 3.48 -1.33 6.33
N VAL A 26 2.67 -0.76 5.42
CA VAL A 26 1.68 0.31 5.65
C VAL A 26 0.69 0.03 6.79
N ARG A 27 0.24 -1.22 6.94
CA ARG A 27 -0.72 -1.58 7.99
C ARG A 27 -0.16 -1.44 9.39
N ARG A 28 1.09 -1.87 9.61
CA ARG A 28 1.67 -1.88 10.95
C ARG A 28 1.79 -0.45 11.46
N ALA A 29 2.32 0.44 10.63
CA ALA A 29 2.45 1.85 10.96
C ALA A 29 1.08 2.51 11.22
N LEU A 30 0.09 2.31 10.34
CA LEU A 30 -1.24 2.91 10.52
C LEU A 30 -2.00 2.36 11.74
N SER A 31 -2.00 1.04 11.94
CA SER A 31 -2.66 0.42 13.10
C SER A 31 -1.98 0.84 14.41
N GLN A 32 -0.64 0.82 14.47
CA GLN A 32 0.12 1.25 15.67
C GLN A 32 -0.08 2.73 15.97
N ARG A 33 -0.06 3.59 14.94
CA ARG A 33 -0.33 5.03 15.09
C ARG A 33 -1.74 5.25 15.62
N LEU A 34 -2.75 4.60 15.04
CA LEU A 34 -4.13 4.72 15.49
C LEU A 34 -4.29 4.25 16.95
N GLU A 35 -3.75 3.08 17.28
CA GLU A 35 -3.79 2.53 18.64
C GLU A 35 -3.15 3.48 19.65
N SER A 36 -1.94 3.97 19.37
CA SER A 36 -1.24 4.94 20.21
C SER A 36 -2.04 6.24 20.40
N LEU A 37 -2.62 6.78 19.33
CA LEU A 37 -3.44 8.00 19.42
C LEU A 37 -4.72 7.78 20.25
N LEU A 38 -5.39 6.64 20.08
CA LEU A 38 -6.60 6.32 20.82
C LEU A 38 -6.34 6.08 22.31
N LEU A 39 -5.23 5.40 22.66
CA LEU A 39 -4.85 5.19 24.06
C LEU A 39 -4.54 6.51 24.77
N ASN A 40 -3.82 7.42 24.09
CA ASN A 40 -3.37 8.67 24.69
C ASN A 40 -4.46 9.76 24.71
N HIS A 41 -5.32 9.81 23.69
CA HIS A 41 -6.22 10.93 23.47
C HIS A 41 -7.68 10.56 23.24
N GLY A 42 -7.98 9.29 22.99
CA GLY A 42 -9.35 8.80 22.97
C GLY A 42 -9.98 8.82 24.37
N ARG A 43 -11.31 8.73 24.40
CA ARG A 43 -12.06 8.60 25.65
C ARG A 43 -13.03 7.44 25.56
N PHE A 44 -13.01 6.59 26.58
CA PHE A 44 -13.94 5.49 26.75
C PHE A 44 -15.08 5.91 27.67
N ILE A 45 -16.30 5.79 27.17
CA ILE A 45 -17.53 6.09 27.89
C ILE A 45 -18.17 4.75 28.24
N PRO A 46 -18.21 4.38 29.53
CA PRO A 46 -18.78 3.12 29.95
C PRO A 46 -20.31 3.11 29.72
N PRO A 47 -20.91 1.91 29.71
CA PRO A 47 -22.36 1.76 29.61
C PRO A 47 -23.04 2.57 30.74
N SER A 48 -23.88 3.53 30.37
CA SER A 48 -24.60 4.36 31.32
C SER A 48 -25.94 4.81 30.76
N HIS A 49 -26.88 5.15 31.65
CA HIS A 49 -28.18 5.73 31.28
C HIS A 49 -28.11 7.26 31.09
N LEU A 50 -26.93 7.85 31.26
CA LEU A 50 -26.72 9.28 31.11
C LEU A 50 -26.64 9.66 29.63
N GLN A 51 -26.97 10.92 29.32
CA GLN A 51 -26.61 11.48 28.03
C GLN A 51 -25.09 11.45 27.87
N LEU A 52 -24.65 11.20 26.63
CA LEU A 52 -23.26 10.93 26.29
C LEU A 52 -22.28 12.05 26.68
N SER A 53 -22.75 13.30 26.67
CA SER A 53 -21.99 14.48 27.09
C SER A 53 -21.76 14.57 28.61
N LEU A 54 -22.62 13.94 29.40
CA LEU A 54 -22.60 13.95 30.87
C LEU A 54 -21.99 12.67 31.45
N ALA A 55 -21.80 11.64 30.63
CA ALA A 55 -21.25 10.37 31.04
C ALA A 55 -19.74 10.49 31.37
N PRO A 56 -19.22 9.68 32.32
CA PRO A 56 -17.81 9.72 32.68
C PRO A 56 -16.93 9.35 31.48
N GLN A 57 -15.92 10.17 31.21
CA GLN A 57 -14.98 9.96 30.12
C GLN A 57 -13.66 9.45 30.67
N ASN A 58 -13.45 8.14 30.54
CA ASN A 58 -12.26 7.46 31.06
C ASN A 58 -11.19 7.32 29.97
N PRO A 59 -9.92 7.13 30.33
CA PRO A 59 -8.90 6.66 29.39
C PRO A 59 -9.31 5.34 28.73
N VAL A 60 -8.91 5.12 27.49
CA VAL A 60 -9.25 3.91 26.73
C VAL A 60 -8.42 2.73 27.25
N PRO A 61 -9.05 1.64 27.72
CA PRO A 61 -8.31 0.44 28.10
C PRO A 61 -7.75 -0.29 26.86
N GLN A 62 -6.53 -0.83 26.97
CA GLN A 62 -5.92 -1.62 25.88
C GLN A 62 -6.75 -2.85 25.49
N SER A 63 -7.45 -3.46 26.45
CA SER A 63 -8.33 -4.61 26.20
C SER A 63 -9.47 -4.31 25.23
N VAL A 64 -9.90 -3.05 25.12
CA VAL A 64 -10.98 -2.65 24.20
C VAL A 64 -10.47 -2.57 22.75
N LEU A 65 -9.19 -2.21 22.55
CA LEU A 65 -8.59 -1.99 21.23
C LEU A 65 -8.14 -3.30 20.56
N THR A 66 -9.09 -4.20 20.33
CA THR A 66 -8.81 -5.45 19.61
C THR A 66 -8.38 -5.17 18.16
N PRO A 67 -7.58 -6.05 17.52
CA PRO A 67 -7.18 -5.89 16.13
C PRO A 67 -8.38 -5.72 15.17
N SER A 68 -9.45 -6.49 15.39
CA SER A 68 -10.68 -6.41 14.60
C SER A 68 -11.37 -5.05 14.73
N LEU A 69 -11.39 -4.47 15.94
CA LEU A 69 -11.92 -3.13 16.15
C LEU A 69 -11.06 -2.08 15.43
N LEU A 70 -9.73 -2.17 15.54
CA LEU A 70 -8.82 -1.25 14.84
C LEU A 70 -8.99 -1.33 13.31
N GLU A 71 -9.16 -2.52 12.74
CA GLU A 71 -9.48 -2.66 11.31
C GLU A 71 -10.80 -1.99 10.93
N ASN A 72 -11.85 -2.15 11.76
CA ASN A 72 -13.13 -1.51 11.52
C ASN A 72 -13.04 0.03 11.62
N LEU A 73 -12.33 0.54 12.64
CA LEU A 73 -12.10 1.97 12.80
C LEU A 73 -11.33 2.56 11.60
N LYS A 74 -10.32 1.85 11.08
CA LYS A 74 -9.60 2.27 9.87
C LYS A 74 -10.53 2.39 8.66
N ALA A 75 -11.47 1.46 8.51
CA ALA A 75 -12.39 1.44 7.37
C ALA A 75 -13.52 2.48 7.48
N THR A 76 -13.94 2.86 8.69
CA THR A 76 -15.17 3.65 8.92
C THR A 76 -14.93 5.06 9.45
N VAL A 77 -13.84 5.29 10.19
CA VAL A 77 -13.63 6.53 10.93
C VAL A 77 -12.58 7.43 10.29
N LEU A 78 -11.53 6.82 9.73
CA LEU A 78 -10.37 7.54 9.20
C LEU A 78 -10.64 8.16 7.84
N PHE A 79 -9.97 9.28 7.57
CA PHE A 79 -9.89 9.88 6.24
C PHE A 79 -8.60 10.69 6.10
N CYS A 80 -8.11 10.86 4.88
CA CYS A 80 -6.95 11.70 4.59
C CYS A 80 -7.40 13.15 4.42
N SER A 81 -6.95 14.02 5.32
CA SER A 81 -7.20 15.45 5.25
C SER A 81 -6.46 16.09 4.06
N PRO A 82 -7.10 17.00 3.28
CA PRO A 82 -6.42 17.77 2.24
C PRO A 82 -5.56 18.89 2.83
N LEU A 83 -5.70 19.18 4.13
CA LEU A 83 -4.94 20.20 4.85
C LEU A 83 -3.58 19.65 5.23
N MET A 84 -2.56 20.08 4.50
CA MET A 84 -1.16 19.82 4.84
C MET A 84 -0.68 20.83 5.85
N MET A 85 -0.01 20.34 6.88
CA MET A 85 0.68 21.20 7.86
C MET A 85 2.09 21.50 7.37
N ASP A 86 2.55 22.72 7.59
CA ASP A 86 3.94 23.05 7.37
C ASP A 86 4.80 22.27 8.37
N LYS A 87 5.82 21.55 7.89
CA LYS A 87 6.73 20.75 8.72
C LYS A 87 7.42 21.58 9.81
N ARG A 88 7.47 22.91 9.67
CA ARG A 88 8.02 23.84 10.67
C ARG A 88 7.12 24.00 11.89
N GLU A 89 5.80 23.96 11.73
CA GLU A 89 4.85 24.10 12.84
C GLU A 89 4.77 22.80 13.68
N VAL A 90 4.94 21.66 13.03
CA VAL A 90 4.89 20.32 13.66
C VAL A 90 6.07 20.06 14.62
N GLN A 91 7.22 20.71 14.44
CA GLN A 91 8.44 20.42 15.20
C GLN A 91 8.44 20.90 16.65
N SER A 92 7.54 21.81 17.04
CA SER A 92 7.50 22.37 18.40
C SER A 92 6.57 21.58 19.33
N ASP A 93 5.33 21.35 18.90
CA ASP A 93 4.35 20.45 19.53
C ASP A 93 3.43 19.88 18.44
N PRO A 94 3.69 18.64 17.96
CA PRO A 94 2.89 18.02 16.92
C PRO A 94 1.41 17.94 17.30
N ILE A 95 1.09 17.68 18.58
CA ILE A 95 -0.27 17.41 19.05
C ILE A 95 -1.07 18.71 19.13
N ALA A 96 -0.47 19.79 19.64
CA ALA A 96 -1.10 21.11 19.63
C ALA A 96 -1.35 21.58 18.20
N GLY A 97 -0.38 21.39 17.31
CA GLY A 97 -0.56 21.65 15.88
C GLY A 97 -1.72 20.84 15.29
N TYR A 98 -1.76 19.53 15.53
CA TYR A 98 -2.83 18.66 15.03
C TYR A 98 -4.22 19.08 15.50
N LYS A 99 -4.35 19.50 16.76
CA LYS A 99 -5.63 19.98 17.30
C LYS A 99 -6.04 21.32 16.69
N ASN A 100 -5.09 22.25 16.54
CA ASN A 100 -5.36 23.58 16.02
C ASN A 100 -5.72 23.57 14.53
N PHE A 101 -5.14 22.63 13.77
CA PHE A 101 -5.34 22.50 12.32
C PHE A 101 -6.25 21.32 11.94
N SER A 102 -7.17 20.91 12.81
CA SER A 102 -8.17 19.89 12.50
C SER A 102 -9.51 20.53 12.15
N SER A 103 -10.09 20.10 11.03
CA SER A 103 -11.45 20.49 10.62
C SER A 103 -12.50 19.42 10.96
N ALA A 104 -12.04 18.22 11.32
CA ALA A 104 -12.87 17.08 11.63
C ALA A 104 -13.65 17.25 12.93
N THR A 105 -14.88 16.76 12.91
CA THR A 105 -15.70 16.59 14.10
C THR A 105 -15.35 15.32 14.86
N ASP A 106 -15.55 15.36 16.17
CA ASP A 106 -15.45 14.19 17.03
C ASP A 106 -16.53 13.16 16.68
N VAL A 107 -16.23 11.88 16.91
CA VAL A 107 -17.14 10.76 16.63
C VAL A 107 -17.32 9.90 17.88
N TYR A 108 -18.58 9.58 18.16
CA TYR A 108 -18.96 8.59 19.17
C TYR A 108 -19.17 7.24 18.49
N TYR A 109 -18.20 6.35 18.65
CA TYR A 109 -18.20 5.04 18.03
C TYR A 109 -18.71 3.98 19.02
N PRO A 110 -19.81 3.26 18.73
CA PRO A 110 -20.32 2.23 19.62
C PRO A 110 -19.40 1.00 19.61
N VAL A 111 -19.05 0.50 20.80
CA VAL A 111 -18.25 -0.72 20.97
C VAL A 111 -19.03 -1.73 21.80
N VAL A 112 -18.91 -3.01 21.44
CA VAL A 112 -19.48 -4.12 22.20
C VAL A 112 -18.33 -4.80 22.95
N LEU A 113 -18.44 -4.84 24.27
CA LEU A 113 -17.46 -5.50 25.14
C LEU A 113 -17.67 -7.02 25.13
N GLU A 114 -16.70 -7.77 25.68
CA GLU A 114 -16.75 -9.25 25.72
C GLU A 114 -17.95 -9.80 26.50
N ASP A 115 -18.45 -9.03 27.47
CA ASP A 115 -19.65 -9.34 28.27
C ASP A 115 -20.97 -9.06 27.53
N GLY A 116 -20.91 -8.56 26.28
CA GLY A 116 -22.06 -8.17 25.47
C GLY A 116 -22.59 -6.76 25.77
N THR A 117 -21.98 -6.04 26.72
CA THR A 117 -22.43 -4.70 27.10
C THR A 117 -21.98 -3.67 26.06
N LYS A 118 -22.85 -2.69 25.77
CA LYS A 118 -22.57 -1.61 24.83
C LYS A 118 -21.90 -0.44 25.53
N ALA A 119 -20.68 -0.12 25.13
CA ALA A 119 -19.96 1.07 25.54
C ALA A 119 -19.74 1.98 24.32
N THR A 120 -19.18 3.17 24.55
CA THR A 120 -18.91 4.14 23.47
C THR A 120 -17.47 4.62 23.54
N LEU A 121 -16.81 4.67 22.39
CA LEU A 121 -15.49 5.25 22.20
C LEU A 121 -15.64 6.63 21.56
N LEU A 122 -15.28 7.68 22.30
CA LEU A 122 -15.17 9.03 21.77
C LEU A 122 -13.78 9.19 21.10
N ILE A 123 -13.82 9.44 19.79
CA ILE A 123 -12.66 9.60 18.93
C ILE A 123 -12.59 11.08 18.51
N PRO A 124 -11.60 11.83 19.02
CA PRO A 124 -11.38 13.20 18.58
C PRO A 124 -11.19 13.32 17.06
N GLY A 125 -11.78 14.37 16.47
CA GLY A 125 -11.75 14.62 15.03
C GLY A 125 -10.34 14.62 14.45
N TRP A 126 -9.41 15.29 15.13
CA TRP A 126 -8.03 15.38 14.69
C TRP A 126 -7.34 14.00 14.60
N ILE A 127 -7.70 13.00 15.42
CA ILE A 127 -7.14 11.64 15.31
C ILE A 127 -7.58 11.01 13.99
N ARG A 128 -8.82 11.27 13.57
CA ARG A 128 -9.41 10.73 12.33
C ARG A 128 -8.67 11.22 11.09
N GLU A 129 -8.24 12.48 11.12
CA GLU A 129 -7.41 13.09 10.07
C GLU A 129 -5.95 12.62 10.16
N ARG A 130 -5.37 12.61 11.37
CA ARG A 130 -3.92 12.51 11.56
C ARG A 130 -3.38 11.10 11.67
N ALA A 131 -4.23 10.09 11.90
CA ALA A 131 -3.77 8.70 11.92
C ALA A 131 -3.17 8.29 10.56
N ALA A 132 -3.75 8.76 9.45
CA ALA A 132 -3.28 8.44 8.10
C ALA A 132 -2.02 9.22 7.67
N GLU A 133 -1.56 10.20 8.45
CA GLU A 133 -0.36 10.99 8.15
C GLU A 133 0.90 10.14 8.15
N VAL A 134 0.93 9.08 8.95
CA VAL A 134 2.05 8.12 9.00
C VAL A 134 2.37 7.47 7.64
N LEU A 135 1.45 7.54 6.67
CA LEU A 135 1.67 7.04 5.31
C LEU A 135 2.47 8.01 4.45
N PHE A 136 2.41 9.31 4.78
CA PHE A 136 3.01 10.42 4.05
C PHE A 136 4.21 11.03 4.79
N GLU A 137 4.24 10.85 6.11
CA GLU A 137 5.41 11.01 6.97
C GLU A 137 6.38 9.85 6.69
N GLY A 138 7.66 10.17 6.53
CA GLY A 138 8.70 9.16 6.32
C GLY A 138 10.07 9.79 6.42
N ASP A 139 11.02 9.00 6.89
CA ASP A 139 12.42 9.39 6.98
C ASP A 139 13.14 9.11 5.65
N GLU A 140 14.22 9.83 5.41
CA GLU A 140 14.98 9.82 4.17
C GLU A 140 15.72 8.47 3.93
N GLU A 141 16.03 7.74 5.00
CA GLU A 141 16.89 6.54 4.97
C GLU A 141 16.20 5.25 5.45
N ASP A 142 15.49 5.26 6.57
CA ASP A 142 15.01 4.02 7.21
C ASP A 142 13.56 3.66 6.88
N GLU A 143 12.65 4.64 6.93
CA GLU A 143 11.21 4.44 6.72
C GLU A 143 10.67 5.43 5.68
N PRO A 144 10.90 5.18 4.37
CA PRO A 144 10.48 6.10 3.33
C PRO A 144 8.95 6.20 3.29
N SER A 145 8.40 7.39 3.05
CA SER A 145 6.95 7.54 2.88
C SER A 145 6.47 6.86 1.59
N ILE A 146 5.14 6.67 1.44
CA ILE A 146 4.58 6.16 0.18
C ILE A 146 4.98 7.01 -1.04
N ILE A 147 5.23 8.31 -0.83
CA ILE A 147 5.64 9.24 -1.87
C ILE A 147 7.06 8.95 -2.32
N HIS A 148 7.99 8.81 -1.36
CA HIS A 148 9.38 8.47 -1.65
C HIS A 148 9.49 7.08 -2.28
N CYS A 149 8.66 6.14 -1.85
CA CYS A 149 8.51 4.81 -2.45
C CYS A 149 8.14 4.87 -3.94
N ILE A 150 7.10 5.65 -4.30
CA ILE A 150 6.69 5.86 -5.70
C ILE A 150 7.82 6.51 -6.50
N LEU A 151 8.42 7.59 -5.99
CA LEU A 151 9.48 8.32 -6.68
C LEU A 151 10.75 7.45 -6.86
N ASN A 152 11.11 6.66 -5.86
CA ASN A 152 12.23 5.71 -5.93
C ASN A 152 11.96 4.63 -6.99
N ALA A 153 10.73 4.11 -7.08
CA ALA A 153 10.35 3.13 -8.11
C ALA A 153 10.50 3.73 -9.52
N ILE A 154 10.02 4.95 -9.74
CA ILE A 154 10.13 5.63 -11.05
C ILE A 154 11.58 5.97 -11.39
N LEU A 155 12.40 6.35 -10.40
CA LEU A 155 13.82 6.65 -10.62
C LEU A 155 14.59 5.43 -11.15
N ARG A 156 14.22 4.21 -10.72
CA ARG A 156 14.81 2.94 -11.17
C ARG A 156 14.46 2.57 -12.60
N VAL A 157 13.42 3.18 -13.18
CA VAL A 157 13.05 2.96 -14.58
C VAL A 157 13.87 3.87 -15.50
N GLN A 158 14.11 3.40 -16.73
CA GLN A 158 14.70 4.18 -17.83
C GLN A 158 14.00 5.54 -18.01
N SER A 159 14.75 6.57 -18.39
CA SER A 159 14.29 7.97 -18.48
C SER A 159 13.01 8.14 -19.28
N ASP A 160 12.89 7.40 -20.38
CA ASP A 160 11.84 7.60 -21.38
C ASP A 160 10.48 7.05 -20.90
N LEU A 161 10.51 6.10 -19.97
CA LEU A 161 9.32 5.50 -19.37
C LEU A 161 8.80 6.29 -18.16
N ARG A 162 9.60 7.19 -17.58
CA ARG A 162 9.22 7.93 -16.37
C ARG A 162 7.98 8.81 -16.57
N ARG A 163 7.92 9.54 -17.69
CA ARG A 163 6.76 10.39 -18.02
C ARG A 163 5.49 9.55 -18.29
N PRO A 164 5.52 8.51 -19.15
CA PRO A 164 4.38 7.61 -19.33
C PRO A 164 3.87 7.00 -18.03
N LEU A 165 4.77 6.48 -17.18
CA LEU A 165 4.40 5.87 -15.90
C LEU A 165 3.79 6.89 -14.93
N MET A 166 4.35 8.10 -14.84
CA MET A 166 3.78 9.20 -14.04
C MET A 166 2.36 9.58 -14.47
N SER A 167 2.05 9.41 -15.77
CA SER A 167 0.73 9.73 -16.35
C SER A 167 -0.28 8.60 -16.29
N SER A 168 0.12 7.44 -15.78
CA SER A 168 -0.70 6.23 -15.71
C SER A 168 -0.54 5.57 -14.34
N LEU A 169 -0.90 6.30 -13.28
CA LEU A 169 -0.87 5.79 -11.91
C LEU A 169 -2.17 5.04 -11.59
N LEU A 170 -2.05 3.84 -11.05
CA LEU A 170 -3.18 3.00 -10.66
C LEU A 170 -3.11 2.65 -9.17
N LEU A 171 -4.17 2.95 -8.41
CA LEU A 171 -4.26 2.56 -7.00
C LEU A 171 -4.88 1.16 -6.86
N ASN A 172 -4.23 0.31 -6.08
CA ASN A 172 -4.70 -1.01 -5.68
C ASN A 172 -4.63 -1.17 -4.15
N GLY A 173 -5.37 -2.12 -3.60
CA GLY A 173 -5.30 -2.48 -2.18
C GLY A 173 -6.28 -1.73 -1.28
N GLY A 174 -6.55 -2.31 -0.11
CA GLY A 174 -7.57 -1.86 0.84
C GLY A 174 -7.28 -0.50 1.47
N THR A 175 -6.02 -0.20 1.80
CA THR A 175 -5.65 1.07 2.44
C THR A 175 -5.88 2.26 1.50
N SER A 176 -5.80 2.04 0.18
CA SER A 176 -6.09 3.09 -0.80
C SER A 176 -7.58 3.48 -0.87
N LEU A 177 -8.47 2.78 -0.15
CA LEU A 177 -9.88 3.11 -0.03
C LEU A 177 -10.18 4.13 1.07
N ILE A 178 -9.20 4.51 1.89
CA ILE A 178 -9.38 5.59 2.88
C ILE A 178 -9.88 6.85 2.15
N PRO A 179 -10.99 7.47 2.59
CA PRO A 179 -11.52 8.66 1.94
C PRO A 179 -10.46 9.76 1.82
N GLY A 180 -10.34 10.39 0.66
CA GLY A 180 -9.33 11.42 0.39
C GLY A 180 -7.92 10.91 0.08
N PHE A 181 -7.64 9.60 0.17
CA PHE A 181 -6.29 9.05 -0.04
C PHE A 181 -5.68 9.41 -1.39
N GLN A 182 -6.41 9.24 -2.49
CA GLN A 182 -5.91 9.56 -3.84
C GLN A 182 -5.57 11.05 -3.99
N SER A 183 -6.45 11.94 -3.51
CA SER A 183 -6.25 13.39 -3.56
C SER A 183 -5.03 13.79 -2.75
N ARG A 184 -4.90 13.25 -1.53
CA ARG A 184 -3.77 13.50 -0.65
C ARG A 184 -2.46 13.01 -1.27
N LEU A 185 -2.45 11.80 -1.83
CA LEU A 185 -1.30 11.25 -2.54
C LEU A 185 -0.86 12.13 -3.72
N LYS A 186 -1.83 12.64 -4.51
CA LYS A 186 -1.56 13.58 -5.62
C LYS A 186 -0.94 14.87 -5.10
N GLN A 187 -1.51 15.44 -4.05
CA GLN A 187 -1.03 16.69 -3.45
C GLN A 187 0.41 16.51 -2.93
N GLU A 188 0.72 15.41 -2.26
CA GLU A 188 2.07 15.17 -1.70
C GLU A 188 3.12 14.93 -2.80
N LEU A 189 2.76 14.20 -3.87
CA LEU A 189 3.61 14.08 -5.06
C LEU A 189 3.90 15.45 -5.67
N LEU A 190 2.88 16.30 -5.82
CA LEU A 190 3.04 17.65 -6.34
C LEU A 190 3.83 18.56 -5.39
N ARG A 191 3.69 18.39 -4.08
CA ARG A 191 4.46 19.10 -3.05
C ARG A 191 5.95 18.81 -3.21
N VAL A 192 6.35 17.53 -3.30
CA VAL A 192 7.75 17.15 -3.57
C VAL A 192 8.25 17.74 -4.89
N MET A 193 7.43 17.78 -5.93
CA MET A 193 7.87 18.27 -7.25
C MET A 193 7.97 19.80 -7.32
N ARG A 194 7.11 20.53 -6.62
CA ARG A 194 7.04 22.00 -6.65
C ARG A 194 7.97 22.66 -5.63
N ASP A 195 8.00 22.13 -4.42
CA ASP A 195 8.80 22.65 -3.31
C ASP A 195 9.55 21.50 -2.61
N PRO A 196 10.56 20.92 -3.29
CA PRO A 196 11.34 19.82 -2.74
C PRO A 196 12.23 20.29 -1.58
N THR A 197 12.40 19.42 -0.58
CA THR A 197 13.49 19.60 0.39
C THR A 197 14.87 19.56 -0.31
N LYS A 198 15.93 19.98 0.39
CA LYS A 198 17.30 19.91 -0.15
C LYS A 198 17.66 18.49 -0.59
N PHE A 199 17.25 17.48 0.18
CA PHE A 199 17.43 16.07 -0.13
C PHE A 199 16.63 15.65 -1.36
N GLU A 200 15.32 15.95 -1.39
CA GLU A 200 14.44 15.59 -2.50
C GLU A 200 14.92 16.22 -3.82
N LYS A 201 15.41 17.47 -3.76
CA LYS A 201 15.98 18.17 -4.91
C LYS A 201 17.24 17.47 -5.43
N LYS A 202 18.10 16.97 -4.54
CA LYS A 202 19.32 16.23 -4.91
C LYS A 202 18.98 14.88 -5.52
N ARG A 203 18.05 14.13 -4.92
CA ARG A 203 17.73 12.75 -5.30
C ARG A 203 16.79 12.65 -6.51
N TYR A 204 15.76 13.49 -6.55
CA TYR A 204 14.67 13.41 -7.54
C TYR A 204 14.73 14.51 -8.61
N ALA A 205 15.87 15.17 -8.80
CA ALA A 205 16.06 16.28 -9.74
C ALA A 205 15.45 16.02 -11.14
N SER A 206 15.61 14.79 -11.65
CA SER A 206 15.09 14.39 -12.97
C SER A 206 13.57 14.25 -13.02
N LEU A 207 12.91 14.02 -11.88
CA LEU A 207 11.47 13.81 -11.76
C LEU A 207 10.71 15.11 -11.49
N LEU A 208 11.36 16.15 -10.93
CA LEU A 208 10.69 17.41 -10.57
C LEU A 208 9.98 18.08 -11.76
N ARG A 209 10.52 17.91 -12.98
CA ARG A 209 9.94 18.44 -14.22
C ARG A 209 8.67 17.70 -14.68
N LEU A 210 8.33 16.57 -14.06
CA LEU A 210 7.18 15.73 -14.43
C LEU A 210 5.89 16.09 -13.68
N GLN A 211 5.85 17.21 -12.95
CA GLN A 211 4.67 17.66 -12.20
C GLN A 211 3.36 17.65 -13.00
N ASN A 212 3.40 18.08 -14.27
CA ASN A 212 2.23 18.14 -15.14
C ASN A 212 1.83 16.76 -15.69
N SER A 213 2.67 15.74 -15.47
CA SER A 213 2.42 14.38 -15.92
C SER A 213 1.74 13.54 -14.84
N VAL A 214 1.66 13.99 -13.57
CA VAL A 214 1.06 13.22 -12.47
C VAL A 214 -0.45 13.02 -12.71
N ARG A 215 -0.85 11.82 -13.14
CA ARG A 215 -2.26 11.48 -13.39
C ARG A 215 -2.60 10.07 -12.92
N PHE A 216 -3.78 9.93 -12.31
CA PHE A 216 -4.34 8.62 -11.99
C PHE A 216 -5.31 8.20 -13.07
N ILE A 217 -5.20 6.94 -13.50
CA ILE A 217 -6.00 6.36 -14.60
C ILE A 217 -7.50 6.53 -14.32
N ASP A 218 -7.95 6.35 -13.07
CA ASP A 218 -9.37 6.41 -12.73
C ASP A 218 -9.83 7.77 -12.19
N SER A 219 -9.09 8.86 -12.46
CA SER A 219 -9.51 10.19 -12.03
C SER A 219 -10.77 10.59 -12.80
N PRO A 220 -11.87 10.96 -12.11
CA PRO A 220 -13.11 11.36 -12.76
C PRO A 220 -12.96 12.65 -13.60
N GLU A 221 -11.95 13.48 -13.30
CA GLU A 221 -11.65 14.73 -14.02
C GLU A 221 -11.04 14.48 -15.42
N ASP A 222 -10.22 13.44 -15.56
CA ASP A 222 -9.40 13.21 -16.75
C ASP A 222 -10.04 12.21 -17.72
N ASN A 223 -10.88 11.30 -17.22
CA ASN A 223 -11.53 10.27 -18.03
C ASN A 223 -12.99 10.64 -18.33
N LYS A 224 -13.27 11.07 -19.58
CA LYS A 224 -14.63 11.17 -20.15
C LYS A 224 -15.32 9.80 -20.31
N GLY A 225 -14.65 8.70 -19.93
CA GLY A 225 -15.18 7.34 -19.89
C GLY A 225 -15.82 6.99 -18.53
N ALA A 226 -15.95 5.69 -18.24
CA ALA A 226 -16.70 5.16 -17.09
C ALA A 226 -16.10 5.43 -15.68
N GLY A 227 -15.11 6.30 -15.55
CA GLY A 227 -14.45 6.61 -14.26
C GLY A 227 -13.86 5.37 -13.58
N ARG A 228 -13.91 5.32 -12.25
CA ARG A 228 -13.50 4.15 -11.46
C ARG A 228 -14.52 3.02 -11.61
N ILE A 229 -14.19 2.03 -12.45
CA ILE A 229 -15.06 0.87 -12.71
C ILE A 229 -15.03 -0.11 -11.53
N PHE A 230 -13.85 -0.37 -10.97
CA PHE A 230 -13.66 -1.34 -9.90
C PHE A 230 -13.03 -0.70 -8.67
N MET A 231 -13.48 -1.12 -7.48
CA MET A 231 -12.92 -0.67 -6.22
C MET A 231 -11.47 -1.18 -6.07
N ASN A 232 -10.60 -0.36 -5.49
CA ASN A 232 -9.15 -0.60 -5.46
C ASN A 232 -8.76 -1.92 -4.76
N ASN A 233 -9.54 -2.38 -3.77
CA ASN A 233 -9.27 -3.61 -3.03
C ASN A 233 -9.55 -4.89 -3.84
N VAL A 234 -10.39 -4.83 -4.88
CA VAL A 234 -10.79 -6.02 -5.67
C VAL A 234 -10.13 -6.09 -7.05
N ARG A 235 -9.41 -5.04 -7.50
CA ARG A 235 -8.80 -4.99 -8.83
C ARG A 235 -7.84 -6.13 -9.11
N GLY A 236 -7.05 -6.55 -8.11
CA GLY A 236 -6.16 -7.70 -8.24
C GLY A 236 -6.91 -8.98 -8.61
N TRP A 237 -8.02 -9.25 -7.92
CA TRP A 237 -8.86 -10.45 -8.13
C TRP A 237 -9.58 -10.41 -9.48
N ILE A 238 -10.19 -9.26 -9.81
CA ILE A 238 -10.88 -9.06 -11.09
C ILE A 238 -9.90 -9.16 -12.26
N GLY A 239 -8.72 -8.57 -12.11
CA GLY A 239 -7.64 -8.69 -13.11
C GLY A 239 -7.21 -10.14 -13.31
N GLY A 240 -7.14 -10.94 -12.26
CA GLY A 240 -6.86 -12.38 -12.35
C GLY A 240 -7.99 -13.16 -13.03
N SER A 241 -9.26 -12.84 -12.72
CA SER A 241 -10.42 -13.43 -13.39
C SER A 241 -10.41 -13.14 -14.89
N LEU A 242 -10.19 -11.88 -15.30
CA LEU A 242 -10.06 -11.49 -16.71
C LEU A 242 -8.90 -12.21 -17.40
N MET A 243 -7.75 -12.29 -16.72
CA MET A 243 -6.56 -12.97 -17.24
C MET A 243 -6.83 -14.45 -17.53
N GLY A 244 -7.48 -15.15 -16.58
CA GLY A 244 -7.84 -16.56 -16.72
C GLY A 244 -8.90 -16.81 -17.79
N SER A 245 -9.92 -15.95 -17.88
CA SER A 245 -10.96 -16.07 -18.91
C SER A 245 -10.42 -15.86 -20.32
N LEU A 246 -9.45 -14.96 -20.50
CA LEU A 246 -8.83 -14.67 -21.79
C LEU A 246 -7.61 -15.56 -22.08
N LYS A 247 -7.19 -16.41 -21.14
CA LYS A 247 -5.95 -17.20 -21.19
C LYS A 247 -4.73 -16.36 -21.60
N LEU A 248 -4.68 -15.13 -21.09
CA LEU A 248 -3.60 -14.18 -21.39
C LEU A 248 -2.31 -14.47 -20.58
N SER A 249 -2.36 -15.42 -19.63
CA SER A 249 -1.24 -15.76 -18.74
C SER A 249 -0.18 -16.67 -19.34
N GLY A 250 1.00 -16.63 -18.71
CA GLY A 250 2.13 -17.51 -19.00
C GLY A 250 1.82 -18.99 -18.74
N GLU A 251 2.85 -19.84 -18.84
CA GLU A 251 2.70 -21.30 -18.85
C GLU A 251 1.83 -21.82 -17.69
N GLU A 252 0.68 -22.42 -18.02
CA GLU A 252 -0.18 -23.08 -17.05
C GLU A 252 0.42 -24.46 -16.71
N LEU A 253 0.66 -24.71 -15.41
CA LEU A 253 1.19 -25.99 -14.97
C LEU A 253 0.06 -27.01 -14.86
N ALA A 254 -0.04 -27.87 -15.87
CA ALA A 254 -0.95 -29.01 -15.84
C ALA A 254 -0.60 -29.97 -14.70
N ARG A 255 -1.59 -30.65 -14.13
CA ARG A 255 -1.41 -31.56 -12.99
C ARG A 255 -0.39 -32.66 -13.30
N GLU A 256 -0.35 -33.14 -14.53
CA GLU A 256 0.55 -34.18 -15.01
C GLU A 256 2.01 -33.71 -15.05
N LYS A 257 2.22 -32.40 -15.19
CA LYS A 257 3.54 -31.76 -15.18
C LYS A 257 4.01 -31.36 -13.78
N TYR A 258 3.14 -31.41 -12.77
CA TYR A 258 3.48 -31.02 -11.40
C TYR A 258 4.37 -32.08 -10.72
N LYS A 259 5.62 -31.71 -10.43
CA LYS A 259 6.61 -32.59 -9.78
C LYS A 259 6.81 -32.27 -8.29
N GLY A 260 5.76 -31.82 -7.60
CA GLY A 260 5.83 -31.43 -6.18
C GLY A 260 6.31 -30.00 -5.93
N VAL A 261 6.70 -29.26 -6.97
CA VAL A 261 7.09 -27.84 -6.90
C VAL A 261 6.51 -27.11 -8.11
N VAL A 262 6.00 -25.90 -7.89
CA VAL A 262 5.64 -24.97 -8.97
C VAL A 262 6.88 -24.19 -9.34
N THR A 263 7.25 -24.19 -10.61
CA THR A 263 8.35 -23.36 -11.11
C THR A 263 8.03 -21.90 -10.86
N ASP A 264 8.86 -21.23 -10.07
CA ASP A 264 8.78 -19.79 -9.85
C ASP A 264 10.08 -19.11 -10.33
N TRP A 265 10.07 -17.79 -10.26
CA TRP A 265 11.19 -16.94 -10.67
C TRP A 265 12.42 -17.05 -9.74
N SER A 266 12.29 -17.68 -8.57
CA SER A 266 13.36 -17.92 -7.60
C SER A 266 14.05 -19.28 -7.79
N ILE A 267 13.39 -20.22 -8.47
CA ILE A 267 13.87 -21.61 -8.67
C ILE A 267 14.79 -21.75 -9.90
N ASN A 268 15.09 -20.66 -10.64
CA ASN A 268 16.03 -20.74 -11.77
C ASN A 268 17.44 -21.15 -11.32
N HIS A 269 17.77 -22.41 -11.55
CA HIS A 269 19.14 -22.94 -11.54
C HIS A 269 19.95 -22.31 -12.68
N TRP A 270 20.56 -21.15 -12.46
CA TRP A 270 21.46 -20.49 -13.41
C TRP A 270 22.82 -21.21 -13.57
N THR A 271 23.02 -22.38 -12.95
CA THR A 271 24.29 -23.10 -12.97
C THR A 271 24.09 -24.60 -13.17
N VAL A 272 23.70 -25.02 -14.38
CA VAL A 272 24.12 -26.34 -14.89
C VAL A 272 24.32 -26.20 -16.40
N THR A 273 25.54 -25.91 -16.82
CA THR A 273 26.00 -26.28 -18.15
C THR A 273 25.86 -27.81 -18.26
N PRO A 274 25.17 -28.36 -19.26
CA PRO A 274 25.18 -29.81 -19.46
C PRO A 274 26.62 -30.24 -19.72
N PRO A 275 27.09 -31.37 -19.15
CA PRO A 275 28.43 -31.85 -19.44
C PRO A 275 28.53 -32.08 -20.95
N SER A 276 29.51 -31.42 -21.56
CA SER A 276 29.91 -31.65 -22.94
C SER A 276 30.17 -33.14 -23.11
N GLY A 277 29.35 -33.80 -23.93
CA GLY A 277 29.57 -35.19 -24.30
C GLY A 277 30.92 -35.33 -25.00
N THR A 278 31.91 -35.87 -24.30
CA THR A 278 33.10 -36.40 -24.93
C THR A 278 32.74 -37.78 -25.49
N SER A 279 32.44 -37.80 -26.77
CA SER A 279 32.50 -38.98 -27.61
C SER A 279 33.96 -39.42 -27.74
N SER A 280 34.34 -40.57 -27.17
CA SER A 280 35.51 -41.32 -27.61
C SER A 280 35.09 -42.73 -27.96
N SER A 281 34.88 -42.92 -29.26
CA SER A 281 34.82 -44.18 -29.97
C SER A 281 36.08 -45.01 -29.73
N ASN A 282 35.94 -46.26 -29.31
CA ASN A 282 36.93 -47.30 -29.57
C ASN A 282 36.23 -48.47 -30.27
N ASN A 283 36.55 -48.62 -31.55
CA ASN A 283 36.27 -49.78 -32.39
C ASN A 283 37.55 -50.64 -32.47
N SER A 284 37.38 -51.90 -32.89
CA SER A 284 38.37 -52.97 -33.17
C SER A 284 38.79 -53.78 -31.94
N GLU A 285 38.86 -55.12 -31.95
CA GLU A 285 38.58 -56.12 -32.97
C GLU A 285 38.47 -57.51 -32.28
N MET A 286 37.82 -58.43 -32.97
CA MET A 286 37.53 -59.81 -32.61
C MET A 286 38.80 -60.68 -32.76
N THR A 287 39.13 -61.57 -31.81
CA THR A 287 39.76 -62.89 -32.10
C THR A 287 39.68 -63.82 -30.89
N ALA A 288 39.73 -65.10 -31.20
CA ALA A 288 39.16 -66.22 -30.47
C ALA A 288 40.12 -66.95 -29.51
N SER A 289 39.49 -67.66 -28.57
CA SER A 289 39.79 -69.03 -28.11
C SER A 289 41.06 -69.37 -27.32
N SER A 290 40.75 -69.91 -26.13
CA SER A 290 41.30 -71.10 -25.44
C SER A 290 42.46 -70.98 -24.43
N PRO A 291 42.46 -71.90 -23.42
CA PRO A 291 43.15 -71.74 -22.15
C PRO A 291 44.44 -72.57 -22.06
N THR A 292 45.39 -72.06 -21.26
CA THR A 292 46.18 -72.76 -20.23
C THR A 292 47.02 -71.72 -19.51
#